data_AF-A0A941D0A9-F1
#
_entry.id   AF-A0A941D0A9-F1
#
_cell.length_a   1.000
_cell.length_b   1.000
_cell.length_c   1.000
_cell.angle_alpha   90.00
_cell.angle_beta   90.00
_cell.angle_gamma   90.00
#
_symmetry.space_group_name_H-M   'P 1'
#
loop_
_entity.id
_entity.type
_entity.pdbx_description
1 polymer ?
#
loop_
_entity_poly.entity_id
_entity_poly.type
_entity_poly.pdbx_seq_one_letter_code
_entity_poly.pdbx_strand_id
1 'polypeptide(L)'
;MIALLLALAGAAPPEGEHATLQSCEMTPSGWVCTYTIPAVTLLGTANAPPPQVVLTPRPPPPTTAAAPAQPDKIEAARQARLIANCADAGWMSFCLPKDRREARRLKAAATASAALRTQVTHLLSENKCPEAVKTALVAGDMTLAREARAFCTP
;
A
#
# COMPACT_ATOMS: atom_id res chain seq x y z
N MET A 1 53.70 19.82 20.73
CA MET A 1 53.60 20.51 19.42
C MET A 1 52.86 19.55 18.49
N ILE A 2 51.72 19.81 17.87
CA ILE A 2 50.85 20.97 17.69
C ILE A 2 49.44 20.39 17.51
N ALA A 3 48.45 21.01 18.12
CA ALA A 3 47.04 20.76 17.89
C ALA A 3 46.61 21.30 16.51
N LEU A 4 45.68 20.63 15.83
CA LEU A 4 44.68 21.32 15.01
C LEU A 4 43.33 20.61 15.12
N LEU A 5 42.36 21.36 15.62
CA LEU A 5 40.95 21.05 15.79
C LEU A 5 40.15 21.36 14.51
N LEU A 6 38.87 20.95 14.55
CA LEU A 6 37.68 21.43 13.82
C LEU A 6 37.44 20.83 12.41
N ALA A 7 36.38 20.05 12.17
CA ALA A 7 34.92 20.26 12.29
C ALA A 7 34.30 20.44 10.89
N LEU A 8 32.98 20.24 10.83
CA LEU A 8 32.06 20.36 9.68
C LEU A 8 32.02 19.12 8.77
N ALA A 9 30.88 18.56 8.40
CA ALA A 9 29.50 18.77 8.79
C ALA A 9 28.73 17.55 8.27
N GLY A 10 27.82 17.01 9.08
CA GLY A 10 26.78 16.13 8.55
C GLY A 10 25.91 16.93 7.60
N ALA A 11 25.99 16.64 6.31
CA ALA A 11 24.98 17.07 5.35
C ALA A 11 23.98 15.92 5.20
N ALA A 12 23.01 15.87 6.12
CA ALA A 12 21.74 15.24 5.81
C ALA A 12 21.11 16.01 4.63
N PRO A 13 20.50 15.32 3.66
CA PRO A 13 19.79 16.00 2.57
C PRO A 13 18.69 16.89 3.15
N PRO A 14 18.29 17.99 2.46
CA PRO A 14 17.20 18.84 2.94
C PRO A 14 15.92 18.01 3.01
N GLU A 15 15.54 17.61 4.22
CA GLU A 15 14.25 17.01 4.50
C GLU A 15 13.20 18.07 4.16
N GLY A 16 12.34 17.76 3.18
CA GLY A 16 11.19 18.60 2.89
C GLY A 16 10.39 18.79 4.17
N GLU A 17 9.98 20.01 4.46
CA GLU A 17 9.19 20.32 5.66
C GLU A 17 7.88 19.55 5.61
N HIS A 18 7.81 18.44 6.33
CA HIS A 18 6.64 17.59 6.40
C HIS A 18 5.65 18.14 7.43
N ALA A 19 4.35 18.01 7.14
CA ALA A 19 3.29 18.38 8.08
C ALA A 19 3.47 17.59 9.39
N THR A 20 3.48 18.29 10.52
CA THR A 20 3.64 17.66 11.83
C THR A 20 2.27 17.36 12.42
N LEU A 21 2.08 16.11 12.85
CA LEU A 21 0.86 15.67 13.53
C LEU A 21 0.82 16.28 14.94
N GLN A 22 -0.22 17.03 15.26
CA GLN A 22 -0.38 17.65 16.59
C GLN A 22 -1.14 16.74 17.55
N SER A 23 -2.33 16.29 17.15
CA SER A 23 -3.13 15.39 17.98
C SER A 23 -3.99 14.49 17.12
N CYS A 24 -4.32 13.30 17.63
CA CYS A 24 -5.39 12.48 17.09
C CYS A 24 -6.36 12.18 18.22
N GLU A 25 -7.63 12.50 18.02
CA GLU A 25 -8.70 12.20 18.96
C GLU A 25 -9.74 11.26 18.33
N MET A 26 -10.28 10.37 19.15
CA MET A 26 -11.30 9.41 18.74
C MET A 26 -12.68 10.04 18.99
N THR A 27 -13.34 10.45 17.91
CA THR A 27 -14.74 10.95 17.95
C THR A 27 -15.73 9.82 17.63
N PRO A 28 -17.03 9.96 17.93
CA PRO A 28 -18.04 8.95 17.57
C PRO A 28 -18.12 8.68 16.06
N SER A 29 -17.66 9.63 15.24
CA SER A 29 -17.56 9.52 13.78
C SER A 29 -16.22 8.95 13.28
N GLY A 30 -15.26 8.69 14.17
CA GLY A 30 -13.94 8.12 13.85
C GLY A 30 -12.75 8.93 14.38
N TRP A 31 -11.54 8.50 14.01
CA TRP A 31 -10.31 9.20 14.36
C TRP A 31 -10.18 10.51 13.59
N VAL A 32 -10.00 11.62 14.31
CA VAL A 32 -9.73 12.94 13.74
C VAL A 32 -8.33 13.34 14.15
N CYS A 33 -7.46 13.59 13.17
CA CYS A 33 -6.09 14.00 13.40
C CYS A 33 -5.88 15.45 12.94
N THR A 34 -5.33 16.28 13.82
CA THR A 34 -4.96 17.66 13.53
C THR A 34 -3.49 17.71 13.12
N TYR A 35 -3.21 18.44 12.05
CA TYR A 35 -1.86 18.61 11.53
C TYR A 35 -1.53 20.09 11.40
N THR A 36 -0.30 20.46 11.69
CA THR A 36 0.22 21.80 11.39
C THR A 36 1.07 21.73 10.13
N ILE A 37 0.69 22.52 9.14
CA ILE A 37 1.42 22.68 7.89
C ILE A 37 2.20 24.00 7.98
N PRO A 38 3.54 24.00 7.95
CA PRO A 38 4.30 25.24 7.95
C PRO A 38 4.03 26.03 6.65
N ALA A 39 3.89 27.35 6.80
CA ALA A 39 3.70 28.25 5.66
C ALA A 39 5.03 28.41 4.92
N VAL A 40 5.18 27.69 3.81
CA VAL A 40 6.33 27.88 2.91
C VAL A 40 6.14 29.15 2.08
N THR A 41 7.06 30.11 2.26
CA THR A 41 7.12 31.31 1.43
C THR A 41 7.75 30.95 0.09
N LEU A 42 6.93 30.82 -0.95
CA LEU A 42 7.43 30.70 -2.32
C LEU A 42 8.01 32.06 -2.73
N LEU A 43 9.34 32.20 -2.71
CA LEU A 43 10.06 33.31 -3.34
C LEU A 43 9.99 33.14 -4.87
N GLY A 44 8.81 33.41 -5.43
CA GLY A 44 8.57 33.54 -6.86
C GLY A 44 8.76 35.00 -7.28
N THR A 45 9.71 35.24 -8.18
CA THR A 45 9.92 36.53 -8.84
C THR A 45 8.71 36.93 -9.69
N ALA A 46 8.43 38.24 -9.64
CA ALA A 46 7.74 39.07 -10.64
C ALA A 46 6.19 39.10 -10.67
N ASN A 47 5.66 40.16 -10.07
CA ASN A 47 4.67 41.09 -10.61
C ASN A 47 3.52 40.51 -11.47
N ALA A 48 2.38 40.22 -10.84
CA ALA A 48 1.08 40.18 -11.51
C ALA A 48 -0.01 40.72 -10.56
N PRO A 49 -0.86 41.68 -10.99
CA PRO A 49 -1.96 42.18 -10.16
C PRO A 49 -3.02 41.08 -9.92
N PRO A 50 -3.75 41.13 -8.80
CA PRO A 50 -4.67 40.06 -8.43
C PRO A 50 -5.86 39.98 -9.40
N PRO A 51 -6.20 38.80 -9.97
CA PRO A 51 -7.49 38.61 -10.59
C PRO A 51 -8.57 38.64 -9.50
N GLN A 52 -9.47 39.62 -9.55
CA GLN A 52 -10.68 39.60 -8.75
C GLN A 52 -11.56 38.44 -9.23
N VAL A 53 -11.60 37.35 -8.46
CA VAL A 53 -12.54 36.26 -8.69
C VAL A 53 -13.88 36.68 -8.11
N VAL A 54 -14.77 37.18 -8.99
CA VAL A 54 -16.19 37.37 -8.67
C VAL A 54 -16.80 35.99 -8.42
N LEU A 55 -17.11 35.68 -7.16
CA LEU A 55 -17.85 34.48 -6.77
C LEU A 55 -19.31 34.60 -7.22
N THR A 56 -19.60 34.08 -8.40
CA THR A 56 -20.98 33.68 -8.74
C THR A 56 -21.21 32.28 -8.13
N PRO A 57 -22.26 32.06 -7.32
CA PRO A 57 -22.54 30.74 -6.77
C PRO A 57 -23.00 29.81 -7.90
N ARG A 58 -22.11 28.94 -8.36
CA ARG A 58 -22.46 27.81 -9.22
C ARG A 58 -22.86 26.64 -8.31
N PRO A 59 -24.06 26.04 -8.47
CA PRO A 59 -24.42 24.86 -7.71
C PRO A 59 -23.42 23.72 -8.00
N PRO A 60 -22.92 23.02 -6.96
CA PRO A 60 -21.94 21.97 -7.15
C PRO A 60 -22.57 20.78 -7.90
N PRO A 61 -21.87 20.17 -8.88
CA PRO A 61 -22.29 18.88 -9.40
C PRO A 61 -22.23 17.83 -8.28
N PRO A 62 -23.03 16.74 -8.35
CA PRO A 62 -22.99 15.68 -7.37
C PRO A 62 -21.60 15.02 -7.39
N THR A 63 -20.77 15.40 -6.43
CA THR A 63 -19.52 14.70 -6.11
C THR A 63 -19.91 13.30 -5.64
N THR A 64 -19.86 12.33 -6.55
CA THR A 64 -19.82 10.94 -6.16
C THR A 64 -18.50 10.78 -5.40
N ALA A 65 -18.58 10.72 -4.07
CA ALA A 65 -17.41 10.54 -3.23
C ALA A 65 -16.76 9.20 -3.61
N ALA A 66 -15.66 9.28 -4.37
CA ALA A 66 -14.80 8.13 -4.59
C ALA A 66 -14.27 7.71 -3.22
N ALA A 67 -14.71 6.56 -2.73
CA ALA A 67 -14.20 5.97 -1.50
C ALA A 67 -12.65 5.93 -1.59
N PRO A 68 -11.93 6.25 -0.51
CA PRO A 68 -10.48 6.26 -0.53
C PRO A 68 -9.98 4.89 -0.97
N ALA A 69 -9.21 4.86 -2.06
CA ALA A 69 -8.62 3.64 -2.57
C ALA A 69 -7.72 3.05 -1.47
N GLN A 70 -8.07 1.86 -0.99
CA GLN A 70 -7.28 1.21 0.06
C GLN A 70 -5.87 0.95 -0.50
N PRO A 71 -4.81 1.41 0.19
CA PRO A 71 -3.44 1.34 -0.32
C PRO A 71 -3.02 -0.10 -0.66
N ASP A 72 -3.51 -1.09 0.09
CA ASP A 72 -3.25 -2.51 -0.15
C ASP A 72 -3.84 -3.01 -1.48
N LYS A 73 -4.99 -2.47 -1.91
CA LYS A 73 -5.61 -2.83 -3.19
C LYS A 73 -4.83 -2.25 -4.37
N ILE A 74 -4.28 -1.04 -4.21
CA ILE A 74 -3.43 -0.42 -5.23
C ILE A 74 -2.16 -1.24 -5.42
N GLU A 75 -1.50 -1.62 -4.33
CA GLU A 75 -0.28 -2.42 -4.39
C GLU A 75 -0.56 -3.83 -4.93
N ALA A 76 -1.66 -4.48 -4.53
CA ALA A 76 -2.07 -5.76 -5.10
C ALA A 76 -2.32 -5.67 -6.62
N ALA A 77 -2.97 -4.59 -7.09
CA ALA A 77 -3.19 -4.37 -8.52
C ALA A 77 -1.87 -4.12 -9.28
N ARG A 78 -0.94 -3.39 -8.68
CA ARG A 78 0.41 -3.19 -9.22
C ARG A 78 1.16 -4.51 -9.34
N GLN A 79 1.16 -5.32 -8.29
CA GLN A 79 1.78 -6.65 -8.28
C GLN A 79 1.16 -7.58 -9.33
N ALA A 80 -0.17 -7.57 -9.47
CA ALA A 80 -0.86 -8.36 -10.49
C ALA A 80 -0.45 -7.96 -11.92
N ARG A 81 -0.33 -6.66 -12.20
CA ARG A 81 0.18 -6.16 -13.49
C ARG A 81 1.64 -6.58 -13.72
N LEU A 82 2.47 -6.51 -12.68
CA LEU A 82 3.87 -6.91 -12.75
C LEU A 82 4.00 -8.41 -13.08
N ILE A 83 3.21 -9.26 -12.44
CA ILE A 83 3.14 -10.70 -12.74
C ILE A 83 2.71 -10.92 -14.19
N ALA A 84 1.59 -10.32 -14.61
CA ALA A 84 1.02 -10.52 -15.94
C ALA A 84 1.97 -10.12 -17.07
N ASN A 85 2.70 -9.02 -16.88
CA ASN A 85 3.57 -8.47 -17.92
C ASN A 85 4.98 -9.06 -17.91
N CYS A 86 5.51 -9.43 -16.74
CA CYS A 86 6.94 -9.70 -16.56
C CYS A 86 7.31 -11.09 -16.02
N ALA A 87 6.39 -11.89 -15.48
CA ALA A 87 6.76 -13.17 -14.85
C ALA A 87 7.26 -14.20 -15.88
N ASP A 88 6.56 -14.31 -17.01
CA ASP A 88 6.86 -15.27 -18.10
C ASP A 88 7.51 -14.60 -19.31
N ALA A 89 7.88 -13.33 -19.18
CA ALA A 89 8.37 -12.54 -20.29
C ALA A 89 9.77 -13.01 -20.72
N GLY A 90 9.93 -13.25 -22.02
CA GLY A 90 11.19 -13.68 -22.63
C GLY A 90 12.25 -12.57 -22.68
N TRP A 91 13.44 -12.90 -23.17
CA TRP A 91 14.57 -11.96 -23.26
C TRP A 91 14.26 -10.70 -24.10
N MET A 92 13.32 -10.79 -25.04
CA MET A 92 12.86 -9.68 -25.89
C MET A 92 11.82 -8.75 -25.23
N SER A 93 11.40 -9.01 -23.99
CA SER A 93 10.45 -8.14 -23.28
C SER A 93 11.12 -6.90 -22.71
N PHE A 94 10.41 -5.77 -22.68
CA PHE A 94 10.89 -4.50 -22.08
C PHE A 94 11.00 -4.54 -20.53
N CYS A 95 10.68 -5.66 -19.88
CA CYS A 95 10.83 -5.80 -18.44
C CYS A 95 12.30 -5.81 -18.02
N LEU A 96 12.66 -5.04 -16.99
CA LEU A 96 14.01 -5.07 -16.45
C LEU A 96 14.30 -6.44 -15.77
N PRO A 97 15.56 -6.90 -15.72
CA PRO A 97 15.91 -8.15 -15.06
C PRO A 97 15.47 -8.23 -13.58
N LYS A 98 15.45 -7.10 -12.87
CA LYS A 98 14.95 -7.02 -11.49
C LYS A 98 13.45 -7.28 -11.43
N ASP A 99 12.69 -6.62 -12.30
CA ASP A 99 11.23 -6.75 -12.38
C ASP A 99 10.81 -8.18 -12.75
N ARG A 100 11.55 -8.83 -13.66
CA ARG A 100 11.30 -10.25 -13.99
C ARG A 100 11.49 -11.16 -12.78
N ARG A 101 12.56 -10.96 -11.99
CA ARG A 101 12.80 -11.74 -10.76
C ARG A 101 11.71 -11.51 -9.73
N GLU A 102 11.33 -10.25 -9.53
CA GLU A 102 10.26 -9.87 -8.61
C GLU A 102 8.91 -10.47 -9.04
N ALA A 103 8.54 -10.31 -10.31
CA ALA A 103 7.33 -10.88 -10.90
C ALA A 103 7.27 -12.40 -10.73
N ARG A 104 8.39 -13.11 -10.96
CA ARG A 104 8.47 -14.57 -10.74
C ARG A 104 8.30 -14.95 -9.28
N ARG A 105 8.91 -14.21 -8.35
CA ARG A 105 8.73 -14.45 -6.91
C ARG A 105 7.28 -14.25 -6.49
N LEU A 106 6.66 -13.15 -6.94
CA LEU A 106 5.26 -12.85 -6.66
C LEU A 106 4.32 -13.89 -7.27
N LYS A 107 4.58 -14.32 -8.51
CA LYS A 107 3.85 -15.41 -9.16
C LYS A 107 3.96 -16.71 -8.37
N ALA A 108 5.17 -17.09 -7.97
CA ALA A 108 5.41 -18.31 -7.20
C ALA A 108 4.65 -18.30 -5.86
N ALA A 109 4.68 -17.18 -5.14
CA ALA A 109 3.92 -17.02 -3.91
C ALA A 109 2.41 -17.14 -4.16
N ALA A 110 1.87 -16.45 -5.17
CA ALA A 110 0.45 -16.54 -5.52
C ALA A 110 0.03 -17.97 -5.91
N THR A 111 0.85 -18.69 -6.67
CA THR A 111 0.58 -20.08 -7.04
C THR A 111 0.62 -21.01 -5.84
N ALA A 112 1.52 -20.78 -4.88
CA ALA A 112 1.59 -21.56 -3.65
C ALA A 112 0.33 -21.36 -2.78
N SER A 113 -0.12 -20.12 -2.61
CA SER A 113 -1.36 -19.81 -1.90
C SER A 113 -2.59 -20.40 -2.61
N ALA A 114 -2.64 -20.36 -3.94
CA ALA A 114 -3.73 -20.96 -4.71
C ALA A 114 -3.76 -22.49 -4.55
N ALA A 115 -2.60 -23.15 -4.64
CA ALA A 115 -2.49 -24.59 -4.46
C ALA A 115 -2.92 -25.03 -3.04
N LEU A 116 -2.52 -24.27 -2.02
CA LEU A 116 -2.95 -24.50 -0.63
C LEU A 116 -4.47 -24.43 -0.52
N ARG A 117 -5.09 -23.40 -1.09
CA ARG A 117 -6.55 -23.25 -1.09
C ARG A 117 -7.21 -24.45 -1.76
N THR A 118 -6.73 -24.87 -2.92
CA THR A 118 -7.25 -26.06 -3.61
C THR A 118 -7.15 -27.31 -2.73
N GLN A 119 -6.01 -27.53 -2.08
CA GLN A 119 -5.81 -28.67 -1.18
C GLN A 119 -6.75 -28.63 0.02
N VAL A 120 -6.89 -27.47 0.67
CA VAL A 120 -7.81 -27.29 1.79
C VAL A 120 -9.25 -27.51 1.34
N THR A 121 -9.67 -26.94 0.20
CA THR A 121 -11.03 -27.16 -0.33
C THR A 121 -11.29 -28.62 -0.69
N HIS A 122 -10.28 -29.33 -1.19
CA HIS A 122 -10.39 -30.77 -1.45
C HIS A 122 -10.60 -31.55 -0.15
N LEU A 123 -9.80 -31.30 0.89
CA LEU A 123 -9.97 -31.93 2.21
C LEU A 123 -11.33 -31.61 2.84
N LEU A 124 -11.82 -30.38 2.67
CA LEU A 124 -13.16 -29.99 3.11
C LEU A 124 -14.25 -30.76 2.35
N SER A 125 -14.10 -30.98 1.05
CA SER A 125 -15.05 -31.77 0.25
C SER A 125 -15.10 -33.26 0.64
N GLU A 126 -14.01 -33.78 1.19
CA GLU A 126 -13.92 -35.13 1.74
C GLU A 126 -14.40 -35.22 3.20
N ASN A 127 -14.98 -34.14 3.76
CA ASN A 127 -15.34 -34.01 5.18
C ASN A 127 -14.17 -34.18 6.16
N LYS A 128 -12.92 -34.02 5.71
CA LYS A 128 -11.71 -34.13 6.55
C LYS A 128 -11.35 -32.79 7.20
N CYS A 129 -12.30 -32.27 7.97
CA CYS A 129 -12.21 -31.00 8.69
C CYS A 129 -10.92 -30.81 9.53
N PRO A 130 -10.50 -31.74 10.41
CA PRO A 130 -9.30 -31.53 11.23
C PRO A 130 -8.02 -31.43 10.38
N GLU A 131 -7.95 -32.16 9.26
CA GLU A 131 -6.81 -32.18 8.37
C GLU A 131 -6.75 -30.92 7.50
N ALA A 132 -7.90 -30.43 7.02
CA ALA A 132 -8.02 -29.18 6.28
C ALA A 132 -7.51 -27.99 7.12
N VAL A 133 -7.96 -27.90 8.38
CA VAL A 133 -7.55 -26.84 9.31
C VAL A 133 -6.06 -26.96 9.64
N LYS A 134 -5.56 -28.17 9.91
CA LYS A 134 -4.14 -28.41 10.17
C LYS A 134 -3.27 -27.98 8.99
N THR A 135 -3.68 -28.30 7.76
CA THR A 135 -2.96 -27.94 6.54
C THR A 135 -2.85 -26.43 6.37
N ALA A 136 -3.95 -25.70 6.61
CA ALA A 136 -3.94 -24.23 6.58
C ALA A 136 -3.03 -23.62 7.66
N LEU A 137 -3.03 -24.18 8.88
CA LEU A 137 -2.19 -23.71 9.98
C LEU A 137 -0.70 -23.97 9.76
N VAL A 138 -0.32 -25.14 9.24
CA VAL A 138 1.09 -25.46 8.91
C VAL A 138 1.62 -24.54 7.82
N ALA A 139 0.77 -24.13 6.88
CA ALA A 139 1.12 -23.17 5.85
C ALA A 139 1.15 -21.71 6.34
N GLY A 140 0.73 -21.44 7.58
CA GLY A 140 0.71 -20.10 8.18
C GLY A 140 -0.46 -19.21 7.75
N ASP A 141 -1.45 -19.72 7.02
CA ASP A 141 -2.61 -18.95 6.57
C ASP A 141 -3.74 -19.01 7.62
N MET A 142 -3.68 -18.06 8.57
CA MET A 142 -4.64 -17.96 9.68
C MET A 142 -6.04 -17.51 9.24
N THR A 143 -6.15 -16.85 8.08
CA THR A 143 -7.45 -16.52 7.48
C THR A 143 -8.12 -17.77 6.94
N LEU A 144 -7.39 -18.56 6.14
CA LEU A 144 -7.90 -19.81 5.57
C LEU A 144 -8.22 -20.85 6.64
N ALA A 145 -7.41 -20.94 7.71
CA ALA A 145 -7.69 -21.83 8.83
C ALA A 145 -9.00 -21.47 9.57
N ARG A 146 -9.32 -20.17 9.67
CA ARG A 146 -10.59 -19.70 10.26
C ARG A 146 -11.77 -20.01 9.35
N GLU A 147 -11.64 -19.77 8.06
CA GLU A 147 -12.66 -20.10 7.06
C GLU A 147 -12.96 -21.62 7.04
N ALA A 148 -11.92 -22.46 7.04
CA ALA A 148 -12.06 -23.91 7.08
C ALA A 148 -12.76 -24.39 8.37
N ARG A 149 -12.46 -23.78 9.52
CA ARG A 149 -13.18 -24.08 10.78
C ARG A 149 -14.64 -23.67 10.72
N ALA A 150 -14.93 -22.48 10.20
CA ALA A 150 -16.30 -21.98 10.06
C ALA A 150 -17.14 -22.91 9.18
N PHE A 151 -16.57 -23.43 8.09
CA PHE A 151 -17.22 -24.44 7.24
C PHE A 151 -17.54 -25.75 7.95
N CYS A 152 -16.73 -26.14 8.93
CA CYS A 152 -16.85 -27.40 9.66
C CYS A 152 -17.70 -27.29 10.94
N THR A 153 -18.20 -26.10 11.25
CA THR A 153 -19.11 -25.89 12.39
C THR A 153 -20.54 -25.89 11.83
N PRO A 154 -21.40 -26.86 12.17
CA PRO A 154 -22.78 -26.92 11.69
C PRO A 154 -23.64 -25.77 12.21
#